data_AF-A0A4Y9IVD6-F1
#
_entry.id   AF-A0A4Y9IVD6-F1
#
_cell.length_a   1.000
_cell.length_b   1.000
_cell.length_c   1.000
_cell.angle_alpha   90.00
_cell.angle_beta   90.00
_cell.angle_gamma   90.00
#
_symmetry.space_group_name_H-M   'P 1'
#
loop_
_entity.id
_entity.type
_entity.pdbx_description
1 polymer ?
#
loop_
_entity_poly.entity_id
_entity_poly.type
_entity_poly.pdbx_seq_one_letter_code
_entity_poly.pdbx_strand_id
1 'polypeptide(L)'
;MKRFRFYLDKEACGYDYRPVVWPIRYPYWCSGENADSFILIAYAESEDEIRSLWPEVEDFDFVEDVKEITFSSRFPKPEWYCPCHKEGGVE
;
A
#
# COMPACT_ATOMS: atom_id res chain seq x y z
N MET A 1 4.16 0.01 -11.79
CA MET A 1 4.05 0.17 -10.32
C MET A 1 4.10 1.63 -9.93
N LYS A 2 3.17 1.99 -9.06
CA LYS A 2 3.01 3.32 -8.48
C LYS A 2 3.01 3.21 -6.97
N ARG A 3 3.54 4.22 -6.31
CA ARG A 3 3.46 4.42 -4.86
C ARG A 3 2.34 5.40 -4.59
N PHE A 4 1.37 4.96 -3.82
CA PHE A 4 0.20 5.73 -3.40
C PHE A 4 0.37 6.12 -1.94
N ARG A 5 0.02 7.36 -1.62
CA ARG A 5 -0.27 7.80 -0.27
C ARG A 5 -1.70 8.31 -0.24
N PHE A 6 -2.46 7.88 0.75
CA PHE A 6 -3.86 8.27 0.91
C PHE A 6 -4.26 8.25 2.38
N TYR A 7 -5.38 8.91 2.66
CA TYR A 7 -6.00 8.93 3.98
C TYR A 7 -7.20 7.99 3.95
N LEU A 8 -7.32 7.16 4.98
CA LEU A 8 -8.46 6.27 5.17
C LEU A 8 -9.24 6.77 6.39
N ASP A 9 -10.50 7.14 6.20
CA ASP A 9 -11.34 7.57 7.31
C ASP A 9 -11.57 6.41 8.30
N LYS A 10 -11.36 6.67 9.59
CA LYS A 10 -11.43 5.66 10.65
C LYS A 10 -12.85 5.15 10.86
N GLU A 11 -13.85 6.01 10.76
CA GLU A 11 -15.24 5.61 10.91
C GLU A 11 -15.68 4.78 9.71
N ALA A 12 -15.28 5.19 8.49
CA ALA A 12 -15.58 4.47 7.26
C ALA A 12 -14.99 3.05 7.23
N CYS A 13 -13.75 2.89 7.69
CA CYS A 13 -13.06 1.59 7.70
C CYS A 13 -13.25 0.79 9.01
N GLY A 14 -14.13 1.24 9.92
CA GLY A 14 -14.38 0.57 11.19
C GLY A 14 -13.15 0.46 12.10
N TYR A 15 -12.26 1.45 12.05
CA TYR A 15 -10.96 1.51 12.73
C TYR A 15 -9.96 0.44 12.30
N ASP A 16 -10.17 -0.20 11.14
CA ASP A 16 -9.25 -1.18 10.56
C ASP A 16 -8.72 -0.71 9.21
N TYR A 17 -7.43 -0.45 9.13
CA TYR A 17 -6.79 0.03 7.90
C TYR A 17 -6.28 -1.10 6.99
N ARG A 18 -6.51 -2.36 7.35
CA ARG A 18 -6.07 -3.51 6.55
C ARG A 18 -6.90 -3.62 5.27
N PRO A 19 -6.30 -4.09 4.16
CA PRO A 19 -7.03 -4.26 2.92
C PRO A 19 -8.16 -5.29 3.06
N VAL A 20 -9.27 -5.06 2.38
CA VAL A 20 -10.45 -5.94 2.43
C VAL A 20 -10.26 -7.26 1.67
N VAL A 21 -9.28 -7.32 0.76
CA VAL A 21 -8.92 -8.52 -0.02
C VAL A 21 -7.49 -8.97 0.32
N TRP A 22 -7.33 -10.27 0.53
CA TRP A 22 -6.04 -10.94 0.71
C TRP A 22 -5.99 -12.24 -0.13
N PRO A 23 -4.86 -12.60 -0.77
CA PRO A 23 -3.53 -11.97 -0.70
C PRO A 23 -3.40 -10.71 -1.56
N ILE A 24 -2.62 -9.75 -1.08
CA ILE A 24 -2.23 -8.56 -1.85
C ILE A 24 -0.92 -8.77 -2.59
N ARG A 25 -0.78 -8.12 -3.75
CA ARG A 25 0.40 -8.27 -4.61
C ARG A 25 1.60 -7.45 -4.14
N TYR A 26 1.34 -6.31 -3.52
CA TYR A 26 2.34 -5.31 -3.18
C TYR A 26 2.24 -4.91 -1.69
N PRO A 27 3.36 -4.49 -1.09
CA PRO A 27 3.41 -4.06 0.30
C PRO A 27 2.73 -2.72 0.52
N TYR A 28 2.19 -2.59 1.72
CA TYR A 28 1.62 -1.36 2.25
C TYR A 28 2.09 -1.13 3.68
N TRP A 29 2.02 0.12 4.12
CA TRP A 29 2.40 0.56 5.45
C TRP A 29 1.42 1.60 5.97
N CYS A 30 1.12 1.53 7.26
CA CYS A 30 0.55 2.66 7.98
C CYS A 30 1.70 3.60 8.37
N SER A 31 1.79 4.75 7.71
CA SER A 31 2.82 5.75 7.97
C SER A 31 2.50 6.62 9.19
N GLY A 32 1.24 6.62 9.63
CA GLY A 32 0.77 7.38 10.78
C GLY A 32 -0.75 7.35 10.87
N GLU A 33 -1.28 7.92 11.95
CA GLU A 33 -2.71 8.12 12.14
C GLU A 33 -2.97 9.49 12.75
N ASN A 34 -4.08 10.09 12.34
CA ASN A 34 -4.64 11.31 12.92
C ASN A 34 -5.82 10.94 13.84
N ALA A 35 -6.51 11.94 14.40
CA ALA A 35 -7.71 11.70 15.21
C ALA A 35 -8.77 10.90 14.42
N ASP A 36 -8.99 11.27 13.16
CA ASP A 36 -10.12 10.77 12.36
C ASP A 36 -9.70 9.87 11.18
N SER A 37 -8.41 9.76 10.87
CA SER A 37 -7.98 9.01 9.67
C SER A 37 -6.64 8.29 9.85
N PHE A 38 -6.43 7.21 9.09
CA PHE A 38 -5.13 6.54 8.93
C PHE A 38 -4.40 7.08 7.69
N ILE A 39 -3.08 7.19 7.78
CA ILE A 39 -2.22 7.59 6.66
C ILE A 39 -1.55 6.33 6.13
N LEU A 40 -2.00 5.88 4.96
CA LEU A 40 -1.48 4.68 4.33
C LEU A 40 -0.55 5.02 3.18
N ILE A 41 0.49 4.20 3.04
CA ILE A 41 1.37 4.19 1.88
C ILE A 41 1.31 2.78 1.31
N ALA A 42 0.85 2.63 0.08
CA ALA A 42 0.73 1.34 -0.59
C ALA A 42 1.36 1.39 -1.98
N TYR A 43 1.94 0.29 -2.42
CA TYR A 43 2.37 0.13 -3.80
C TYR A 43 1.28 -0.63 -4.55
N ALA A 44 1.01 -0.26 -5.81
CA ALA A 44 0.07 -0.97 -6.67
C ALA A 44 0.39 -0.71 -8.15
N GLU A 45 -0.22 -1.46 -9.07
CA GLU A 45 -0.06 -1.20 -10.50
C GLU A 45 -0.96 -0.05 -10.97
N SER A 46 -2.10 0.17 -10.31
CA SER A 46 -3.11 1.16 -10.70
C SER A 46 -3.94 1.62 -9.50
N GLU A 47 -4.59 2.78 -9.66
CA GLU A 47 -5.53 3.30 -8.66
C GLU A 47 -6.71 2.35 -8.41
N ASP A 48 -7.16 1.65 -9.45
CA ASP A 48 -8.23 0.66 -9.37
C ASP A 48 -7.88 -0.51 -8.43
N GLU A 49 -6.61 -0.94 -8.43
CA GLU A 49 -6.13 -1.97 -7.50
C GLU A 49 -6.20 -1.45 -6.05
N ILE A 50 -5.81 -0.20 -5.80
CA ILE A 50 -5.94 0.41 -4.47
C ILE A 50 -7.41 0.50 -4.06
N ARG A 51 -8.30 0.97 -4.93
CA ARG A 51 -9.74 1.05 -4.63
C ARG A 51 -10.39 -0.32 -4.44
N SER A 52 -9.86 -1.37 -5.08
CA SER A 52 -10.31 -2.73 -4.83
C SER A 52 -9.86 -3.28 -3.47
N LEU A 53 -8.72 -2.80 -2.95
CA LEU A 53 -8.17 -3.19 -1.64
C LEU A 53 -8.72 -2.34 -0.50
N TRP A 54 -9.00 -1.06 -0.75
CA TRP A 54 -9.58 -0.09 0.18
C TRP A 54 -10.68 0.70 -0.57
N PRO A 55 -11.90 0.15 -0.67
CA PRO A 55 -13.00 0.83 -1.35
C PRO A 55 -13.44 2.13 -0.67
N GLU A 56 -13.10 2.33 0.59
CA GLU A 56 -13.33 3.58 1.33
C GLU A 56 -12.40 4.73 0.90
N VAL A 57 -11.41 4.49 0.03
CA VAL A 57 -10.51 5.53 -0.46
C VAL A 57 -11.21 6.41 -1.49
N GLU A 58 -11.48 7.65 -1.09
CA GLU A 58 -12.04 8.66 -1.99
C GLU A 58 -10.96 9.30 -2.87
N ASP A 59 -9.84 9.71 -2.27
CA ASP A 59 -8.79 10.50 -2.92
C ASP A 59 -7.36 10.08 -2.51
N PHE A 60 -6.38 10.41 -3.36
CA PHE A 60 -4.97 10.12 -3.15
C PHE A 60 -4.20 11.41 -2.86
N ASP A 61 -3.60 11.51 -1.67
CA ASP A 61 -2.69 12.60 -1.28
C ASP A 61 -1.51 12.72 -2.25
N PHE A 62 -0.96 11.59 -2.67
CA PHE A 62 0.20 11.54 -3.55
C PHE A 62 0.25 10.25 -4.36
N VAL A 63 0.60 10.37 -5.65
CA VAL A 63 0.81 9.24 -6.56
C VAL A 63 2.12 9.44 -7.32
N GLU A 64 3.00 8.45 -7.24
CA GLU A 64 4.32 8.52 -7.90
C GLU A 64 4.65 7.20 -8.62
N ASP A 65 5.04 7.31 -9.88
CA ASP A 65 5.56 6.18 -10.64
C ASP A 65 6.97 5.81 -10.18
N VAL A 66 7.13 4.57 -9.74
CA VAL A 66 8.35 4.04 -9.14
C VAL A 66 8.80 2.78 -9.88
N LYS A 67 10.11 2.66 -10.12
CA LYS A 67 10.67 1.49 -10.80
C LYS A 67 10.77 0.27 -9.89
N GLU A 68 10.99 0.48 -8.60
CA GLU A 68 11.19 -0.58 -7.61
C GLU A 68 10.65 -0.17 -6.24
N ILE A 69 10.46 -1.16 -5.37
CA ILE A 69 10.00 -0.95 -4.00
C ILE A 69 11.20 -0.70 -3.12
N THR A 70 11.27 0.50 -2.54
CA THR A 70 12.36 0.89 -1.65
C THR A 70 11.97 0.63 -0.21
N PHE A 71 12.66 -0.31 0.43
CA PHE A 71 12.53 -0.56 1.85
C PHE A 71 13.50 0.33 2.64
N SER A 72 13.04 0.86 3.76
CA SER A 72 13.84 1.70 4.65
C SER A 72 13.50 1.38 6.10
N SER A 73 14.24 1.94 7.06
CA SER A 73 13.93 1.75 8.49
C SER A 73 12.51 2.23 8.86
N ARG A 74 11.93 3.18 8.12
CA ARG A 74 10.55 3.65 8.29
C ARG A 74 9.52 2.78 7.57
N PHE A 75 9.94 2.11 6.48
CA PHE A 75 9.12 1.25 5.65
C PHE A 75 9.82 -0.10 5.50
N PRO A 76 9.86 -0.91 6.58
CA PRO A 76 10.59 -2.16 6.57
C PRO A 76 9.92 -3.14 5.61
N LYS A 77 10.74 -4.02 5.01
CA LYS A 77 10.23 -5.08 4.16
C LYS A 77 9.33 -6.02 4.97
N PRO A 78 8.05 -6.21 4.58
CA PRO A 78 7.17 -7.14 5.27
C PRO A 78 7.66 -8.58 5.09
N GLU A 79 7.55 -9.41 6.14
CA GLU A 79 8.01 -10.80 6.11
C GLU A 79 7.27 -11.65 5.07
N TRP A 80 5.98 -11.36 4.87
CA TRP A 80 5.14 -12.00 3.86
C TRP A 80 5.49 -11.57 2.43
N TYR A 81 6.15 -10.42 2.26
CA TYR A 81 6.52 -9.89 0.96
C TYR A 81 7.83 -10.54 0.49
N CYS A 82 7.71 -11.69 -0.16
CA CYS A 82 8.80 -12.25 -0.93
C CYS A 82 8.77 -11.69 -2.36
N PRO A 83 9.81 -10.96 -2.82
CA PRO A 83 9.95 -10.58 -4.22
C PRO A 83 10.30 -11.79 -5.11
N CYS A 84 9.91 -13.02 -4.74
CA CYS A 84 10.27 -14.27 -5.41
C CYS A 84 9.63 -14.46 -6.80
N HIS A 85 9.34 -13.36 -7.49
CA HIS A 85 9.07 -13.34 -8.92
C HIS A 85 10.05 -12.41 -9.64
N LYS A 86 11.35 -12.74 -9.57
CA LYS A 86 12.26 -12.55 -10.68
C LYS A 86 12.79 -13.92 -11.09
N GLU A 87 12.02 -14.58 -11.94
CA GLU A 87 12.60 -15.55 -12.87
C GLU A 87 13.52 -14.74 -13.80
N GLY A 88 14.83 -14.90 -13.66
CA GLY A 88 15.82 -14.16 -14.48
C GLY A 88 17.04 -13.71 -13.70
N GLY A 89 17.96 -14.65 -13.47
CA GLY A 89 19.29 -14.43 -12.94
C GLY A 89 20.19 -15.61 -13.27
N VAL A 90 20.28 -15.94 -14.56
CA VAL A 90 21.41 -16.69 -15.11
C VAL A 90 22.40 -15.64 -15.56
N GLU A 91 23.55 -15.52 -14.89
CA GLU A 91 24.90 -15.27 -15.46
C GLU A 91 25.96 -15.77 -14.47
#